data_AF-S2Z0L5-F1
#
_entry.id   AF-S2Z0L5-F1
#
_cell.length_a   1.000
_cell.length_b   1.000
_cell.length_c   1.000
_cell.angle_alpha   90.00
_cell.angle_beta   90.00
_cell.angle_gamma   90.00
#
_symmetry.space_group_name_H-M   'P 1'
#
loop_
_entity.id
_entity.type
_entity.pdbx_description
1 polymer ?
#
loop_
_entity_poly.entity_id
_entity_poly.type
_entity_poly.pdbx_seq_one_letter_code
_entity_poly.pdbx_strand_id
1 'polypeptide(L)'
;MTSGTGTRSRAMERAAGVATYLIDPDDSSVSLHARSLASAGFRGVFRHVAGTLTLDRERPERTAFAVYATASSLDTGSEERDARMCGAAFLDAGRHPLVSFWSSSAEVHHAGLFRLVGNLSLRGITQPLVVDAVRHERAHGPQGPEFVTVAGRSVLKRSE
;
A
#
# COMPACT_ATOMS: atom_id res chain seq x y z
N MET A 1 57.34 -18.93 15.16
CA MET A 1 56.02 -18.79 15.81
C MET A 1 55.51 -17.39 15.49
N THR A 2 54.80 -17.26 14.35
CA THR A 2 53.34 -16.99 14.23
C THR A 2 53.01 -15.50 14.50
N SER A 3 52.95 -14.68 13.44
CA SER A 3 51.70 -14.18 12.78
C SER A 3 51.27 -12.83 13.34
N GLY A 4 50.74 -11.86 12.61
CA GLY A 4 50.33 -11.73 11.21
C GLY A 4 49.54 -10.43 11.09
N THR A 5 49.82 -9.67 10.04
CA THR A 5 49.08 -8.48 9.61
C THR A 5 47.59 -8.77 9.50
N GLY A 6 46.76 -7.87 10.00
CA GLY A 6 45.31 -7.96 9.86
C GLY A 6 44.66 -6.62 10.11
N THR A 7 44.91 -5.64 9.24
CA THR A 7 43.98 -4.53 9.02
C THR A 7 42.64 -5.14 8.65
N ARG A 8 41.78 -5.38 9.64
CA ARG A 8 40.39 -5.70 9.40
C ARG A 8 39.79 -4.45 8.76
N SER A 9 39.73 -4.49 7.43
CA SER A 9 38.88 -3.61 6.64
C SER A 9 37.55 -3.53 7.38
N ARG A 10 37.26 -2.36 7.93
CA ARG A 10 35.98 -2.03 8.55
C ARG A 10 34.97 -2.13 7.42
N ALA A 11 34.41 -3.33 7.25
CA ALA A 11 33.27 -3.55 6.39
C ALA A 11 32.27 -2.45 6.75
N MET A 12 31.92 -1.64 5.75
CA MET A 12 30.91 -0.62 5.85
C MET A 12 29.73 -1.20 6.63
N GLU A 13 29.51 -0.63 7.81
CA GLU A 13 28.36 -0.84 8.67
C GLU A 13 27.14 -0.56 7.80
N ARG A 14 26.58 -1.60 7.16
CA ARG A 14 25.26 -1.51 6.53
C ARG A 14 24.34 -1.06 7.66
N ALA A 15 23.74 0.11 7.54
CA ALA A 15 22.69 0.55 8.45
C ALA A 15 21.55 -0.48 8.37
N ALA A 16 21.54 -1.47 9.27
CA ALA A 16 20.85 -2.75 9.09
C ALA A 16 19.45 -2.79 9.72
N GLY A 17 18.78 -1.64 9.85
CA GLY A 17 17.43 -1.56 10.43
C GLY A 17 16.33 -1.27 9.42
N VAL A 18 16.61 -0.47 8.38
CA VAL A 18 15.58 0.12 7.50
C VAL A 18 15.77 -0.31 6.05
N ALA A 19 14.71 -0.81 5.43
CA ALA A 19 14.67 -1.15 4.01
C ALA A 19 13.45 -0.51 3.35
N THR A 20 13.64 0.08 2.16
CA THR A 20 12.57 0.61 1.33
C THR A 20 12.38 -0.28 0.10
N TYR A 21 11.14 -0.69 -0.12
CA TYR A 21 10.70 -1.52 -1.23
C TYR A 21 9.75 -0.71 -2.12
N LEU A 22 9.83 -0.92 -3.42
CA LEU A 22 8.89 -0.37 -4.39
C LEU A 22 7.79 -1.40 -4.66
N ILE A 23 6.58 -0.91 -4.86
CA ILE A 23 5.47 -1.75 -5.33
C ILE A 23 5.77 -2.20 -6.75
N ASP A 24 5.76 -3.52 -6.96
CA ASP A 24 5.80 -4.12 -8.28
C ASP A 24 4.38 -4.07 -8.89
N PRO A 25 4.14 -3.32 -9.98
CA PRO A 25 2.83 -3.21 -10.59
C PRO A 25 2.32 -4.54 -11.19
N ASP A 26 3.21 -5.48 -11.53
CA ASP A 26 2.81 -6.76 -12.14
C ASP A 26 2.32 -7.78 -11.10
N ASP A 27 2.81 -7.66 -9.86
CA ASP A 27 2.51 -8.56 -8.75
C ASP A 27 1.64 -7.91 -7.64
N SER A 28 1.20 -6.65 -7.83
CA SER A 28 0.41 -5.90 -6.85
C SER A 28 -0.93 -5.44 -7.41
N SER A 29 -1.97 -5.44 -6.56
CA SER A 29 -3.28 -4.91 -6.95
C SER A 29 -3.91 -4.06 -5.86
N VAL A 30 -4.57 -2.97 -6.28
CA VAL A 30 -5.41 -2.16 -5.41
C VAL A 30 -6.85 -2.35 -5.85
N SER A 31 -7.69 -2.84 -4.93
CA SER A 31 -9.10 -3.12 -5.21
C SER A 31 -10.01 -2.13 -4.50
N LEU A 32 -11.02 -1.63 -5.21
CA LEU A 32 -12.15 -0.92 -4.66
C LEU A 32 -13.30 -1.89 -4.46
N HIS A 33 -13.95 -1.84 -3.30
CA HIS A 33 -15.20 -2.54 -3.07
C HIS A 33 -16.28 -1.54 -2.63
N ALA A 34 -17.21 -1.24 -3.54
CA ALA A 34 -18.28 -0.30 -3.29
C ALA A 34 -19.59 -1.06 -3.07
N ARG A 35 -20.28 -0.79 -1.97
CA ARG A 35 -21.60 -1.33 -1.67
C ARG A 35 -22.53 -0.21 -1.23
N SER A 36 -23.76 -0.24 -1.71
CA SER A 36 -24.86 0.64 -1.28
C SER A 36 -26.04 -0.21 -0.83
N LEU A 37 -26.91 0.32 0.02
CA LEU A 37 -28.17 -0.33 0.42
C LEU A 37 -29.06 -0.67 -0.80
N ALA A 38 -28.93 0.10 -1.89
CA ALA A 38 -29.76 -0.03 -3.09
C ALA A 38 -29.16 -0.93 -4.20
N SER A 39 -27.98 -1.54 -3.99
CA SER A 39 -27.36 -2.38 -5.03
C SER A 39 -26.56 -3.55 -4.43
N ALA A 40 -26.34 -4.60 -5.21
CA ALA A 40 -25.51 -5.75 -4.82
C ALA A 40 -24.03 -5.38 -4.50
N GLY A 41 -23.63 -4.14 -4.79
CA GLY A 41 -22.25 -3.69 -4.75
C GLY A 41 -21.46 -4.17 -5.96
N PHE A 42 -20.26 -3.62 -6.13
CA PHE A 42 -19.33 -4.07 -7.16
C PHE A 42 -17.90 -4.03 -6.63
N ARG A 43 -17.07 -4.87 -7.24
CA ARG A 43 -15.62 -4.82 -7.09
C ARG A 43 -15.02 -4.16 -8.32
N GLY A 44 -14.02 -3.32 -8.11
CA GLY A 44 -13.15 -2.82 -9.15
C GLY A 44 -11.70 -2.98 -8.75
N VAL A 45 -10.81 -2.98 -9.74
CA VAL A 45 -9.36 -2.98 -9.55
C VAL A 45 -8.77 -1.78 -10.26
N PHE A 46 -7.80 -1.12 -9.65
CA PHE A 46 -7.01 -0.13 -10.34
C PHE A 46 -5.83 -0.83 -11.02
N ARG A 47 -5.77 -0.76 -12.34
CA ARG A 47 -4.74 -1.45 -13.13
C ARG A 47 -3.38 -0.75 -13.08
N HIS A 48 -3.35 0.55 -12.77
CA HIS A 48 -2.09 1.30 -12.66
C HIS A 48 -1.87 1.75 -11.23
N VAL A 49 -0.95 1.05 -10.55
CA VAL A 49 -0.61 1.29 -9.15
C VAL A 49 0.90 1.51 -9.00
N ALA A 50 1.26 2.35 -8.05
CA ALA A 50 2.64 2.61 -7.65
C ALA A 50 2.67 2.84 -6.15
N GLY A 51 3.84 2.71 -5.53
CA GLY A 51 3.97 2.98 -4.12
C GLY A 51 5.27 2.49 -3.53
N THR A 52 5.38 2.68 -2.22
CA THR A 52 6.57 2.36 -1.45
C THR A 52 6.19 1.75 -0.10
N LEU A 53 7.00 0.81 0.36
CA LEU A 53 6.96 0.27 1.72
C LEU A 53 8.33 0.51 2.35
N THR A 54 8.38 1.27 3.42
CA THR A 54 9.58 1.40 4.26
C THR A 54 9.37 0.55 5.50
N LEU A 55 10.18 -0.49 5.68
CA LEU A 55 10.18 -1.36 6.84
C LEU A 55 11.37 -1.02 7.73
N ASP A 56 11.09 -0.75 8.99
CA ASP A 56 12.11 -0.60 10.03
C ASP A 56 12.01 -1.79 10.98
N ARG A 57 12.97 -2.72 10.89
CA ARG A 57 13.00 -3.98 11.65
C ARG A 57 13.33 -3.76 13.13
N GLU A 58 14.05 -2.69 13.44
CA GLU A 58 14.42 -2.36 14.82
C GLU A 58 13.35 -1.50 15.50
N ARG A 59 12.62 -0.71 14.70
CA ARG A 59 11.50 0.13 15.14
C ARG A 59 10.29 -0.07 14.23
N PRO A 60 9.57 -1.19 14.37
CA PRO A 60 8.44 -1.52 13.51
C PRO A 60 7.35 -0.44 13.44
N GLU A 61 7.22 0.38 14.47
CA GLU A 61 6.33 1.55 14.52
C GLU A 61 6.65 2.65 13.50
N ARG A 62 7.89 2.67 13.00
CA ARG A 62 8.35 3.57 11.93
C ARG A 62 8.13 3.00 10.54
N THR A 63 7.54 1.82 10.44
CA THR A 63 7.12 1.25 9.16
C THR A 63 6.10 2.18 8.49
N ALA A 64 6.35 2.52 7.23
CA ALA A 64 5.53 3.44 6.46
C ALA A 64 5.16 2.83 5.12
N PHE A 65 3.91 3.02 4.70
CA PHE A 65 3.36 2.52 3.47
C PHE A 65 2.66 3.64 2.71
N ALA A 66 2.98 3.81 1.44
CA ALA A 66 2.33 4.76 0.56
C ALA A 66 1.96 4.08 -0.76
N VAL A 67 0.72 4.25 -1.19
CA VAL A 67 0.16 3.70 -2.42
C VAL A 67 -0.54 4.80 -3.20
N TYR A 68 -0.35 4.76 -4.51
CA TYR A 68 -0.97 5.65 -5.48
C TYR A 68 -1.57 4.78 -6.59
N ALA A 69 -2.82 5.05 -6.94
CA ALA A 69 -3.51 4.41 -8.03
C ALA A 69 -4.02 5.49 -9.01
N THR A 70 -3.87 5.23 -10.30
CA THR A 70 -4.42 6.14 -11.33
C THR A 70 -5.94 5.97 -11.36
N ALA A 71 -6.70 7.03 -11.08
CA ALA A 71 -8.16 6.98 -10.94
C ALA A 71 -8.86 6.46 -12.21
N SER A 72 -8.36 6.83 -13.40
CA SER A 72 -8.88 6.38 -14.69
C SER A 72 -8.54 4.93 -15.04
N SER A 73 -7.70 4.26 -14.25
CA SER A 73 -7.35 2.85 -14.44
C SER A 73 -8.31 1.88 -13.73
N LEU A 74 -9.42 2.39 -13.20
CA LEU A 74 -10.44 1.57 -12.56
C LEU A 74 -11.10 0.66 -13.60
N ASP A 75 -11.09 -0.63 -13.29
CA ASP A 75 -11.75 -1.68 -14.05
C ASP A 75 -12.70 -2.46 -13.15
N THR A 76 -13.99 -2.41 -13.47
CA THR A 76 -15.05 -3.16 -12.78
C THR A 76 -15.63 -4.29 -13.64
N GLY A 77 -15.00 -4.60 -14.77
CA GLY A 77 -15.48 -5.53 -15.79
C GLY A 77 -16.66 -5.01 -16.61
N SER A 78 -16.95 -3.70 -16.56
CA SER A 78 -18.05 -3.06 -17.29
C SER A 78 -17.67 -1.65 -17.69
N GLU A 79 -17.42 -1.45 -18.98
CA GLU A 79 -16.97 -0.16 -19.54
C GLU A 79 -17.92 1.00 -19.20
N GLU A 80 -19.24 0.76 -19.25
CA GLU A 80 -20.24 1.77 -18.88
C GLU A 80 -20.11 2.19 -17.41
N ARG A 81 -19.90 1.21 -16.51
CA ARG A 81 -19.71 1.49 -15.08
C ARG A 81 -18.40 2.21 -14.85
N ASP A 82 -17.33 1.81 -15.53
CA ASP A 82 -16.00 2.39 -15.40
C ASP A 82 -16.02 3.86 -15.87
N ALA A 83 -16.63 4.14 -17.01
CA ALA A 83 -16.84 5.50 -17.51
C ALA A 83 -17.61 6.37 -16.50
N ARG A 84 -18.68 5.82 -15.91
CA ARG A 84 -19.47 6.54 -14.90
C ARG A 84 -18.66 6.79 -13.63
N MET A 85 -17.95 5.78 -13.12
CA MET A 85 -17.16 5.88 -11.89
C MET A 85 -15.95 6.81 -12.04
N CYS A 86 -15.32 6.84 -13.20
CA CYS A 86 -14.21 7.76 -13.49
C CYS A 86 -14.69 9.19 -13.75
N GLY A 87 -15.98 9.39 -14.09
CA GLY A 87 -16.57 10.69 -14.37
C GLY A 87 -16.69 11.62 -13.15
N ALA A 88 -17.04 12.87 -13.43
CA ALA A 88 -17.07 13.98 -12.46
C ALA A 88 -18.04 13.77 -11.28
N ALA A 89 -19.04 12.90 -11.42
CA ALA A 89 -19.98 12.59 -10.36
C ALA A 89 -19.36 11.71 -9.24
N PHE A 90 -18.28 10.98 -9.55
CA PHE A 90 -17.65 10.00 -8.66
C PHE A 90 -16.18 10.33 -8.44
N LEU A 91 -15.25 9.64 -9.12
CA LEU A 91 -13.81 9.85 -8.91
C LEU A 91 -13.31 11.18 -9.51
N ASP A 92 -14.01 11.71 -10.52
CA ASP A 92 -13.58 12.88 -11.29
C ASP A 92 -12.11 12.75 -11.73
N ALA A 93 -11.79 11.64 -12.39
CA ALA A 93 -10.41 11.26 -12.74
C ALA A 93 -9.70 12.31 -13.62
N GLY A 94 -10.45 13.15 -14.34
CA GLY A 94 -9.91 14.25 -15.11
C GLY A 94 -9.33 15.39 -14.24
N ARG A 95 -9.94 15.67 -13.08
CA ARG A 95 -9.44 16.69 -12.13
C ARG A 95 -8.62 16.09 -10.98
N HIS A 96 -8.90 14.85 -10.63
CA HIS A 96 -8.28 14.12 -9.53
C HIS A 96 -7.72 12.80 -10.05
N PRO A 97 -6.57 12.82 -10.75
CA PRO A 97 -6.05 11.65 -11.44
C PRO A 97 -5.52 10.56 -10.52
N LEU A 98 -5.33 10.86 -9.23
CA LEU A 98 -4.73 9.96 -8.26
C LEU A 98 -5.70 9.65 -7.11
N VAL A 99 -5.77 8.36 -6.78
CA VAL A 99 -6.26 7.86 -5.50
C VAL A 99 -5.03 7.48 -4.69
N SER A 100 -4.90 8.00 -3.46
CA SER A 100 -3.68 7.81 -2.68
C SER A 100 -3.96 7.43 -1.24
N PHE A 101 -3.20 6.47 -0.72
CA PHE A 101 -3.15 6.16 0.69
C PHE A 101 -1.71 6.34 1.19
N TRP A 102 -1.53 6.98 2.35
CA TRP A 102 -0.24 7.00 3.04
C TRP A 102 -0.44 6.82 4.53
N SER A 103 0.33 5.93 5.14
CA SER A 103 0.33 5.72 6.59
C SER A 103 1.09 6.84 7.30
N SER A 104 0.57 7.26 8.45
CA SER A 104 1.28 8.12 9.41
C SER A 104 1.94 7.31 10.53
N SER A 105 1.39 6.14 10.85
CA SER A 105 1.94 5.25 11.88
C SER A 105 1.59 3.79 11.60
N ALA A 106 2.43 2.89 12.11
CA ALA A 106 2.16 1.46 12.13
C ALA A 106 2.08 0.97 13.58
N GLU A 107 1.04 0.23 13.91
CA GLU A 107 0.92 -0.52 15.16
C GLU A 107 1.24 -1.98 14.87
N VAL A 108 2.21 -2.54 15.58
CA VAL A 108 2.55 -3.95 15.44
C VAL A 108 1.65 -4.79 16.32
N HIS A 109 0.93 -5.71 15.69
CA HIS A 109 0.22 -6.77 16.37
C HIS A 109 1.08 -8.05 16.38
N HIS A 110 0.48 -9.19 16.69
CA HIS A 110 1.18 -10.46 16.73
C HIS A 110 1.37 -11.08 15.33
N ALA A 111 2.45 -11.86 15.16
CA ALA A 111 2.66 -12.76 14.01
C ALA A 111 2.63 -12.10 12.61
N GLY A 112 3.24 -10.92 12.47
CA GLY A 112 3.34 -10.24 11.16
C GLY A 112 2.09 -9.47 10.74
N LEU A 113 1.14 -9.29 11.66
CA LEU A 113 0.00 -8.38 11.50
C LEU A 113 0.41 -6.97 11.93
N PHE A 114 0.10 -6.00 11.09
CA PHE A 114 0.31 -4.58 11.29
C PHE A 114 -1.01 -3.86 11.11
N ARG A 115 -1.24 -2.83 11.92
CA ARG A 115 -2.32 -1.89 11.70
C ARG A 115 -1.73 -0.56 11.27
N LEU A 116 -1.99 -0.19 10.03
CA LEU A 116 -1.53 1.06 9.44
C LEU A 116 -2.60 2.12 9.65
N VAL A 117 -2.28 3.15 10.42
CA VAL A 117 -3.13 4.34 10.53
C VAL A 117 -2.60 5.34 9.53
N GLY A 118 -3.46 5.81 8.63
CA GLY A 118 -3.07 6.68 7.54
C GLY A 118 -4.20 7.55 7.04
N ASN A 119 -3.96 8.15 5.88
CA ASN A 119 -4.91 9.00 5.19
C ASN A 119 -5.18 8.43 3.81
N LEU A 120 -6.46 8.35 3.45
CA LEU A 120 -6.92 8.06 2.10
C LEU A 120 -7.39 9.38 1.48
N SER A 121 -6.79 9.75 0.35
CA SER A 121 -7.28 10.82 -0.51
C SER A 121 -7.99 10.24 -1.72
N LEU A 122 -9.25 10.65 -1.91
CA LEU A 122 -10.11 10.25 -3.01
C LEU A 122 -10.84 11.49 -3.51
N ARG A 123 -10.71 11.81 -4.81
CA ARG A 123 -11.34 12.99 -5.43
C ARG A 123 -11.02 14.30 -4.67
N GLY A 124 -9.76 14.44 -4.23
CA GLY A 124 -9.29 15.60 -3.46
C GLY A 124 -9.78 15.68 -2.01
N ILE A 125 -10.66 14.77 -1.57
CA ILE A 125 -11.11 14.68 -0.19
C ILE A 125 -10.21 13.70 0.54
N THR A 126 -9.59 14.15 1.63
CA THR A 126 -8.71 13.32 2.46
C THR A 126 -9.41 12.95 3.76
N GLN A 127 -9.45 11.66 4.07
CA GLN A 127 -10.03 11.13 5.30
C GLN A 127 -9.06 10.15 5.97
N PRO A 128 -9.04 10.09 7.31
CA PRO A 128 -8.27 9.09 8.03
C PRO A 128 -8.81 7.69 7.70
N LEU A 129 -7.90 6.75 7.50
CA LEU A 129 -8.20 5.35 7.24
C LEU A 129 -7.23 4.46 8.02
N VAL A 130 -7.79 3.50 8.73
CA VAL A 130 -7.05 2.43 9.38
C VAL A 130 -7.12 1.19 8.47
N VAL A 131 -5.97 0.58 8.24
CA VAL A 131 -5.81 -0.57 7.36
C VAL A 131 -5.07 -1.68 8.09
N ASP A 132 -5.58 -2.90 8.04
CA ASP A 132 -4.85 -4.06 8.54
C ASP A 132 -3.94 -4.58 7.41
N ALA A 133 -2.67 -4.79 7.73
CA ALA A 133 -1.64 -5.28 6.82
C ALA A 133 -1.06 -6.58 7.38
N VAL A 134 -0.88 -7.57 6.51
CA VAL A 134 -0.31 -8.87 6.83
C VAL A 134 0.98 -9.02 6.05
N ARG A 135 2.09 -9.15 6.77
CA ARG A 135 3.40 -9.48 6.21
C ARG A 135 3.44 -10.98 5.95
N HIS A 136 3.66 -11.36 4.69
CA HIS A 136 3.88 -12.74 4.30
C HIS A 136 5.37 -12.96 4.03
N GLU A 137 5.98 -13.86 4.78
CA GLU A 137 7.32 -14.35 4.46
C GLU A 137 7.21 -15.35 3.31
N ARG A 138 7.76 -15.03 2.13
CA ARG A 138 7.91 -16.06 1.09
C ARG A 138 9.02 -17.01 1.48
N ALA A 139 8.83 -18.29 1.17
CA ALA A 139 9.76 -19.39 1.45
C ALA A 139 11.15 -19.30 0.77
N HIS A 140 11.48 -18.21 0.07
CA HIS A 140 12.73 -18.08 -0.69
C HIS A 140 13.80 -17.28 0.05
N GLY A 141 14.44 -17.94 1.02
CA GLY A 141 15.74 -17.55 1.59
C GLY A 141 15.86 -16.14 2.19
N PRO A 142 17.01 -15.79 2.78
CA PRO A 142 17.21 -14.53 3.48
C PRO A 142 17.19 -13.26 2.60
N GLN A 143 16.92 -13.38 1.28
CA GLN A 143 16.92 -12.28 0.31
C GLN A 143 15.72 -12.29 -0.66
N GLY A 144 14.71 -13.14 -0.46
CA GLY A 144 13.51 -13.16 -1.30
C GLY A 144 12.65 -11.90 -1.11
N PRO A 145 11.91 -11.45 -2.14
CA PRO A 145 11.02 -10.29 -2.01
C PRO A 145 9.98 -10.56 -0.91
N GLU A 146 9.91 -9.62 0.03
CA GLU A 146 8.94 -9.61 1.11
C GLU A 146 7.62 -9.07 0.55
N PHE A 147 6.54 -9.85 0.64
CA PHE A 147 5.22 -9.39 0.17
C PHE A 147 4.38 -9.00 1.38
N VAL A 148 3.74 -7.84 1.29
CA VAL A 148 2.79 -7.38 2.30
C VAL A 148 1.41 -7.31 1.65
N THR A 149 0.47 -8.09 2.16
CA THR A 149 -0.94 -7.95 1.80
C THR A 149 -1.52 -6.86 2.68
N VAL A 150 -1.91 -5.75 2.08
CA VAL A 150 -2.53 -4.63 2.79
C VAL A 150 -4.04 -4.66 2.50
N ALA A 151 -4.84 -5.00 3.50
CA ALA A 151 -6.29 -5.12 3.38
C ALA A 151 -6.98 -4.06 4.23
N GLY A 152 -7.33 -2.94 3.58
CA GLY A 152 -8.05 -1.85 4.21
C GLY A 152 -9.53 -1.91 3.88
N ARG A 153 -10.39 -1.82 4.89
CA ARG A 153 -11.82 -1.56 4.67
C ARG A 153 -12.16 -0.17 5.17
N SER A 154 -12.40 0.75 4.23
CA SER A 154 -13.07 2.02 4.55
C SER A 154 -14.53 1.97 4.14
N VAL A 155 -15.39 2.60 4.93
CA VAL A 155 -16.75 2.94 4.51
C VAL A 155 -16.78 4.45 4.30
N LEU A 156 -16.55 4.88 3.06
CA LEU A 156 -16.82 6.26 2.69
C LEU A 156 -18.33 6.43 2.54
N LYS A 157 -18.93 7.24 3.43
CA LYS A 157 -20.30 7.72 3.22
C LYS A 157 -20.24 8.89 2.26
N ARG A 158 -20.98 8.80 1.16
CA ARG A 158 -21.27 9.97 0.33
C ARG A 158 -22.13 10.90 1.17
N SER A 159 -21.57 12.02 1.61
CA SER A 159 -22.37 13.11 2.15
C SER A 159 -23.21 13.71 1.02
N GLU A 160 -24.49 13.96 1.29
CA GLU A 160 -25.43 14.61 0.37
C GLU A 160 -24.97 16.00 -0.05
#